data_AF-A0AAN2BL07-F1
#
_entry.id   AF-A0AAN2BL07-F1
#
_cell.length_a   1.000
_cell.length_b   1.000
_cell.length_c   1.000
_cell.angle_alpha   90.00
_cell.angle_beta   90.00
_cell.angle_gamma   90.00
#
_symmetry.space_group_name_H-M   'P 1'
#
loop_
_entity.id
_entity.type
_entity.pdbx_description
1 polymer ?
#
loop_
_entity_poly.entity_id
_entity_poly.type
_entity_poly.pdbx_seq_one_letter_code
_entity_poly.pdbx_strand_id
1 'polypeptide(L)'
;MRAMLSLLLVLMLLNLLACDGGVARQDEVPSTISSHSSLAAISLSSSSAFATSSTDSSSQPSVYSSSSQSTASVFEEGDVGFCNTLSAAIETEHDGYLGAGYANTQNAIGYGLSWRLDVEHSGVATLSIRYANGGDAARSALLSINSGVDGQYALNFPATAGWNDWLLETRNIQLQQGVNDITLLANTAAGLANIDSITVKAIGVTGVDCAEAPPASPDGETLAFPGAQGFGRFAVGGRGGEVVHVTNLNDSGPGSLRDAISQPNRIVVFDVGGVINIKERLVFKHNQTIAGQTAPGDGISIYGNGTSFSGASNTIVRYIRFRMGKVGSSGKDTVSIAHGNNIIFDHVSLSWGRDGNFDVNPDSGKVISNITLQDSIIAQGLQTHSTGGLMVANGGASIIRSLYIDNHTRNPKARGVLQFVNNVVYHWRVAGYILGDSAANSGTRYDGAMIGNYFISGPETSGAALKSPSAVYHLYAQDNWYDPDKNGQLDGRLLGQGDYGSVTWHTTPSTDYPQVSALSAAEALDYVIEHAGASKARDEVDQFLISELQSWGSAGATISDERVLGLANVVGNIAGGLALLDTDNDGMPDEWEIERGLNPQNAADAMVDSNQNGWVNIEEYINALVQ
;
A
#
# COMPACT_ATOMS: atom_id res chain seq x y z
N MET A 1 16.46 29.20 59.05
CA MET A 1 17.03 28.48 60.22
C MET A 1 16.84 26.99 59.93
N ARG A 2 17.92 26.30 59.50
CA ARG A 2 18.12 24.83 59.24
C ARG A 2 17.03 24.11 58.41
N ALA A 3 17.20 23.66 57.16
CA ALA A 3 18.25 22.88 56.45
C ALA A 3 18.50 21.46 57.03
N MET A 4 18.12 20.41 56.27
CA MET A 4 18.89 19.19 55.87
C MET A 4 17.92 18.05 55.52
N LEU A 5 17.77 17.55 54.28
CA LEU A 5 18.66 16.82 53.35
C LEU A 5 18.80 15.29 53.65
N SER A 6 18.25 14.49 52.73
CA SER A 6 18.88 13.37 51.98
C SER A 6 19.34 12.04 52.62
N LEU A 7 18.83 10.95 52.01
CA LEU A 7 19.54 9.84 51.33
C LEU A 7 20.24 8.71 52.14
N LEU A 8 19.96 7.44 51.76
CA LEU A 8 20.83 6.24 51.54
C LEU A 8 19.96 4.96 51.61
N LEU A 9 19.88 4.02 50.66
CA LEU A 9 20.86 3.14 49.96
C LEU A 9 21.42 1.98 50.82
N VAL A 10 20.88 0.76 50.56
CA VAL A 10 21.50 -0.61 50.44
C VAL A 10 22.43 -1.14 51.55
N LEU A 11 22.14 -2.37 52.09
CA LEU A 11 23.05 -3.55 52.13
C LEU A 11 22.51 -4.78 52.96
N MET A 12 22.58 -5.99 52.35
CA MET A 12 23.04 -7.31 52.91
C MET A 12 22.21 -8.09 53.96
N LEU A 13 22.19 -9.45 54.09
CA LEU A 13 22.65 -10.63 53.33
C LEU A 13 22.07 -11.93 54.00
N LEU A 14 21.86 -12.99 53.21
CA LEU A 14 21.99 -14.47 53.47
C LEU A 14 21.24 -15.22 54.60
N ASN A 15 20.57 -16.33 54.22
CA ASN A 15 20.86 -17.67 54.78
C ASN A 15 20.44 -18.83 53.85
N LEU A 16 21.38 -19.76 53.64
CA LEU A 16 21.27 -21.09 53.02
C LEU A 16 20.66 -22.11 54.01
N LEU A 17 19.99 -23.16 53.51
CA LEU A 17 20.38 -24.56 53.75
C LEU A 17 19.55 -25.56 52.94
N ALA A 18 20.28 -26.47 52.30
CA ALA A 18 19.83 -27.61 51.52
C ALA A 18 19.57 -28.85 52.41
N CYS A 19 18.81 -29.82 51.90
CA CYS A 19 19.06 -31.26 52.08
C CYS A 19 18.23 -32.09 51.07
N ASP A 20 18.72 -33.29 50.81
CA ASP A 20 18.81 -33.99 49.52
C ASP A 20 18.37 -35.47 49.65
N GLY A 21 18.10 -36.14 48.52
CA GLY A 21 17.97 -37.61 48.33
C GLY A 21 16.61 -38.24 48.65
N GLY A 22 15.93 -39.06 47.83
CA GLY A 22 16.29 -40.09 46.82
C GLY A 22 15.50 -41.38 47.19
N VAL A 23 14.84 -42.19 46.34
CA VAL A 23 15.37 -43.10 45.30
C VAL A 23 14.23 -43.92 44.61
N ALA A 24 14.35 -44.06 43.28
CA ALA A 24 14.06 -45.16 42.29
C ALA A 24 12.77 -46.01 42.15
N ARG A 25 12.30 -46.13 40.90
CA ARG A 25 12.29 -47.33 39.98
C ARG A 25 11.73 -46.92 38.59
N GLN A 26 12.51 -46.94 37.49
CA GLN A 26 12.73 -48.01 36.48
C GLN A 26 11.46 -48.62 35.83
N ASP A 27 11.30 -48.44 34.51
CA ASP A 27 11.35 -49.52 33.50
C ASP A 27 11.36 -48.97 32.04
N GLU A 28 11.74 -49.85 31.11
CA GLU A 28 12.55 -49.65 29.90
C GLU A 28 11.82 -49.28 28.57
N VAL A 29 12.64 -48.85 27.60
CA VAL A 29 12.39 -48.63 26.15
C VAL A 29 12.37 -49.99 25.40
N PRO A 30 11.82 -50.12 24.16
CA PRO A 30 12.66 -49.87 22.97
C PRO A 30 11.94 -49.28 21.74
N SER A 31 12.76 -48.64 20.92
CA SER A 31 12.54 -48.10 19.57
C SER A 31 12.33 -49.16 18.47
N THR A 32 11.50 -48.87 17.46
CA THR A 32 11.71 -49.36 16.07
C THR A 32 11.15 -48.38 15.02
N ILE A 33 11.97 -48.17 14.00
CA ILE A 33 11.72 -47.49 12.72
C ILE A 33 10.86 -48.38 11.80
N SER A 34 9.86 -47.83 11.12
CA SER A 34 9.58 -48.16 9.70
C SER A 34 8.61 -47.18 9.06
N SER A 35 9.01 -46.70 7.88
CA SER A 35 8.22 -46.12 6.79
C SER A 35 6.82 -46.72 6.61
N HIS A 36 5.83 -45.89 6.26
CA HIS A 36 4.94 -46.13 5.12
C HIS A 36 4.14 -44.88 4.74
N SER A 37 4.43 -44.40 3.53
CA SER A 37 3.58 -43.55 2.71
C SER A 37 2.40 -44.37 2.16
N SER A 38 1.20 -43.78 2.13
CA SER A 38 0.10 -44.26 1.30
C SER A 38 -0.83 -43.10 0.93
N LEU A 39 -0.56 -42.53 -0.24
CA LEU A 39 -1.51 -41.73 -1.03
C LEU A 39 -2.56 -42.68 -1.63
N ALA A 40 -3.84 -42.40 -1.39
CA ALA A 40 -4.94 -43.07 -2.07
C ALA A 40 -5.39 -42.21 -3.27
N ALA A 41 -5.03 -42.64 -4.48
CA ALA A 41 -5.57 -42.13 -5.72
C ALA A 41 -6.90 -42.86 -6.03
N ILE A 42 -7.98 -42.11 -6.24
CA ILE A 42 -9.25 -42.63 -6.73
C ILE A 42 -9.27 -42.52 -8.26
N SER A 43 -9.16 -43.67 -8.93
CA SER A 43 -9.44 -43.82 -10.36
C SER A 43 -10.89 -44.26 -10.55
N LEU A 44 -11.67 -43.54 -11.36
CA LEU A 44 -12.93 -44.03 -11.91
C LEU A 44 -12.89 -43.90 -13.43
N SER A 45 -12.74 -45.06 -14.07
CA SER A 45 -13.00 -45.28 -15.49
C SER A 45 -14.45 -45.67 -15.71
N SER A 46 -15.11 -45.12 -16.72
CA SER A 46 -16.19 -45.83 -17.40
C SER A 46 -16.30 -45.39 -18.86
N SER A 47 -16.09 -46.35 -19.74
CA SER A 47 -16.27 -46.28 -21.18
C SER A 47 -17.71 -46.64 -21.56
N SER A 48 -18.30 -45.95 -22.54
CA SER A 48 -19.25 -46.55 -23.48
C SER A 48 -19.48 -45.64 -24.70
N ALA A 49 -19.11 -46.14 -25.87
CA ALA A 49 -19.62 -45.73 -27.19
C ALA A 49 -20.72 -46.76 -27.60
N PHE A 50 -21.63 -46.60 -28.58
CA PHE A 50 -21.73 -45.84 -29.83
C PHE A 50 -23.23 -45.87 -30.28
N ALA A 51 -23.69 -44.90 -31.10
CA ALA A 51 -24.35 -45.09 -32.42
C ALA A 51 -25.49 -44.08 -32.77
N THR A 52 -25.22 -43.24 -33.80
CA THR A 52 -26.03 -42.84 -35.00
C THR A 52 -27.51 -42.41 -34.86
N SER A 53 -28.10 -41.45 -35.57
CA SER A 53 -27.75 -40.53 -36.68
C SER A 53 -28.98 -39.64 -36.94
N SER A 54 -28.84 -38.36 -37.31
CA SER A 54 -29.67 -37.71 -38.34
C SER A 54 -29.19 -36.29 -38.63
N THR A 55 -29.12 -35.97 -39.92
CA THR A 55 -28.73 -34.71 -40.56
C THR A 55 -29.73 -33.59 -40.30
N ASP A 56 -29.25 -32.38 -40.03
CA ASP A 56 -29.85 -31.18 -40.62
C ASP A 56 -28.82 -30.04 -40.77
N SER A 57 -28.89 -29.36 -41.90
CA SER A 57 -27.92 -28.34 -42.32
C SER A 57 -28.39 -26.94 -41.94
N SER A 58 -27.62 -26.24 -41.12
CA SER A 58 -27.61 -24.77 -41.15
C SER A 58 -26.21 -24.24 -40.86
N SER A 59 -25.71 -23.44 -41.79
CA SER A 59 -24.42 -22.76 -41.77
C SER A 59 -24.41 -21.66 -40.70
N GLN A 60 -23.59 -21.84 -39.66
CA GLN A 60 -23.17 -20.78 -38.74
C GLN A 60 -21.66 -20.59 -38.92
N PRO A 61 -21.15 -19.35 -38.92
CA PRO A 61 -19.73 -19.10 -39.06
C PRO A 61 -19.00 -19.64 -37.82
N SER A 62 -18.02 -20.50 -38.06
CA SER A 62 -17.07 -20.94 -37.06
C SER A 62 -16.28 -19.74 -36.54
N VAL A 63 -16.65 -19.23 -35.37
CA VAL A 63 -15.75 -18.41 -34.56
C VAL A 63 -14.67 -19.38 -34.07
N TYR A 64 -13.47 -19.30 -34.66
CA TYR A 64 -12.29 -19.88 -34.03
C TYR A 64 -12.07 -19.12 -32.72
N SER A 65 -12.45 -19.71 -31.58
CA SER A 65 -11.90 -19.30 -30.30
C SER A 65 -10.47 -19.83 -30.23
N SER A 66 -9.50 -19.01 -30.62
CA SER A 66 -8.11 -19.27 -30.27
C SER A 66 -7.99 -19.12 -28.76
N SER A 67 -7.90 -20.22 -28.02
CA SER A 67 -7.45 -20.17 -26.64
C SER A 67 -5.99 -19.73 -26.65
N SER A 68 -5.70 -18.49 -26.24
CA SER A 68 -4.34 -18.03 -26.02
C SER A 68 -3.71 -18.86 -24.90
N GLN A 69 -2.71 -19.69 -25.22
CA GLN A 69 -2.00 -20.48 -24.23
C GLN A 69 -0.83 -19.67 -23.65
N SER A 70 -0.60 -19.80 -22.34
CA SER A 70 0.58 -19.22 -21.69
C SER A 70 1.86 -19.84 -22.24
N THR A 71 2.82 -19.01 -22.65
CA THR A 71 4.16 -19.42 -23.11
C THR A 71 5.22 -18.92 -22.13
N ALA A 72 6.35 -19.63 -22.04
CA ALA A 72 7.50 -19.17 -21.27
C ALA A 72 8.45 -18.38 -22.18
N SER A 73 8.66 -17.11 -21.87
CA SER A 73 9.60 -16.22 -22.54
C SER A 73 10.82 -16.00 -21.63
N VAL A 74 12.03 -16.14 -22.18
CA VAL A 74 13.29 -15.93 -21.46
C VAL A 74 13.85 -14.56 -21.86
N PHE A 75 14.39 -13.83 -20.89
CA PHE A 75 15.05 -12.53 -21.09
C PHE A 75 16.44 -12.58 -20.44
N GLU A 76 17.45 -12.48 -21.28
CA GLU A 76 18.89 -12.51 -20.97
C GLU A 76 19.47 -11.08 -21.04
N GLU A 77 20.70 -10.91 -20.57
CA GLU A 77 21.41 -9.64 -20.71
C GLU A 77 21.61 -9.25 -22.18
N GLY A 78 21.19 -8.03 -22.52
CA GLY A 78 21.24 -7.51 -23.89
C GLY A 78 19.99 -7.79 -24.72
N ASP A 79 19.03 -8.57 -24.21
CA ASP A 79 17.70 -8.66 -24.82
C ASP A 79 16.92 -7.35 -24.65
N VAL A 80 16.03 -7.08 -25.61
CA VAL A 80 15.00 -6.05 -25.44
C VAL A 80 14.16 -6.41 -24.22
N GLY A 81 14.01 -5.48 -23.27
CA GLY A 81 13.36 -5.71 -21.98
C GLY A 81 14.32 -5.94 -20.82
N PHE A 82 15.64 -6.11 -21.02
CA PHE A 82 16.63 -6.06 -19.95
C PHE A 82 17.21 -4.65 -19.81
N CYS A 83 16.93 -3.98 -18.69
CA CYS A 83 17.16 -2.54 -18.58
C CYS A 83 18.46 -2.16 -17.88
N ASN A 84 18.98 -3.03 -17.02
CA ASN A 84 20.23 -2.82 -16.26
C ASN A 84 20.38 -1.39 -15.66
N THR A 85 19.28 -0.74 -15.28
CA THR A 85 19.29 0.68 -14.87
C THR A 85 19.98 0.91 -13.53
N LEU A 86 20.32 -0.17 -12.84
CA LEU A 86 20.93 -0.18 -11.50
C LEU A 86 22.42 -0.59 -11.54
N SER A 87 23.03 -0.46 -12.73
CA SER A 87 24.47 -0.54 -12.96
C SER A 87 25.13 -1.86 -12.55
N ALA A 88 24.53 -3.00 -12.93
CA ALA A 88 25.21 -4.29 -12.82
C ALA A 88 26.28 -4.43 -13.91
N ALA A 89 27.43 -5.00 -13.54
CA ALA A 89 28.45 -5.41 -14.50
C ALA A 89 27.99 -6.69 -15.20
N ILE A 90 28.12 -6.73 -16.53
CA ILE A 90 27.91 -7.96 -17.29
C ILE A 90 29.25 -8.70 -17.37
N GLU A 91 29.31 -9.87 -16.75
CA GLU A 91 30.53 -10.64 -16.56
C GLU A 91 30.44 -12.02 -17.22
N THR A 92 31.59 -12.65 -17.44
CA THR A 92 31.72 -13.93 -18.14
C THR A 92 32.69 -14.90 -17.45
N GLU A 93 33.11 -14.58 -16.21
CA GLU A 93 34.15 -15.33 -15.50
C GLU A 93 33.68 -16.68 -14.91
N HIS A 94 32.37 -16.91 -14.89
CA HIS A 94 31.78 -18.13 -14.35
C HIS A 94 30.97 -18.83 -15.43
N ASP A 95 31.35 -20.07 -15.77
CA ASP A 95 30.76 -20.79 -16.89
C ASP A 95 29.29 -21.18 -16.61
N GLY A 96 28.55 -21.47 -17.68
CA GLY A 96 27.20 -22.05 -17.60
C GLY A 96 26.04 -21.05 -17.59
N TYR A 97 26.31 -19.76 -17.79
CA TYR A 97 25.30 -18.75 -18.11
C TYR A 97 24.67 -18.97 -19.50
N LEU A 98 23.51 -18.37 -19.73
CA LEU A 98 22.84 -18.24 -21.02
C LEU A 98 23.23 -16.89 -21.66
N GLY A 99 23.03 -16.74 -22.97
CA GLY A 99 23.34 -15.48 -23.62
C GLY A 99 24.84 -15.13 -23.70
N ALA A 100 25.14 -13.85 -23.47
CA ALA A 100 26.45 -13.23 -23.60
C ALA A 100 27.26 -13.21 -22.28
N GLY A 101 26.61 -13.33 -21.12
CA GLY A 101 27.20 -13.23 -19.79
C GLY A 101 26.17 -13.43 -18.68
N TYR A 102 26.40 -12.79 -17.55
CA TYR A 102 25.43 -12.67 -16.46
C TYR A 102 25.63 -11.34 -15.75
N ALA A 103 24.60 -10.87 -15.05
CA ALA A 103 24.66 -9.66 -14.26
C ALA A 103 25.23 -9.90 -12.87
N ASN A 104 26.28 -9.14 -12.54
CA ASN A 104 26.89 -9.04 -11.22
C ASN A 104 26.69 -7.63 -10.65
N THR A 105 26.12 -7.54 -9.45
CA THR A 105 25.82 -6.24 -8.80
C THR A 105 26.87 -5.88 -7.77
N GLN A 106 26.92 -4.61 -7.36
CA GLN A 106 27.75 -4.23 -6.22
C GLN A 106 27.25 -4.90 -4.93
N ASN A 107 28.18 -5.25 -4.05
CA ASN A 107 27.88 -5.84 -2.74
C ASN A 107 27.35 -4.76 -1.77
N ALA A 108 26.12 -4.34 -1.97
CA ALA A 108 25.41 -3.38 -1.13
C ALA A 108 23.90 -3.54 -1.26
N ILE A 109 23.17 -3.05 -0.26
CA ILE A 109 21.71 -2.98 -0.27
C ILE A 109 21.27 -1.98 -1.35
N GLY A 110 20.18 -2.28 -2.07
CA GLY A 110 19.58 -1.37 -3.06
C GLY A 110 20.15 -1.48 -4.48
N TYR A 111 21.26 -2.19 -4.68
CA TYR A 111 21.74 -2.51 -6.03
C TYR A 111 20.95 -3.67 -6.62
N GLY A 112 20.73 -3.66 -7.93
CA GLY A 112 19.75 -4.56 -8.51
C GLY A 112 19.74 -4.65 -10.02
N LEU A 113 18.63 -5.17 -10.53
CA LEU A 113 18.32 -5.31 -11.94
C LEU A 113 16.87 -4.93 -12.19
N SER A 114 16.59 -4.52 -13.42
CA SER A 114 15.24 -4.21 -13.87
C SER A 114 14.99 -4.81 -15.25
N TRP A 115 13.76 -5.28 -15.44
CA TRP A 115 13.24 -5.71 -16.71
C TRP A 115 11.94 -4.98 -17.02
N ARG A 116 11.63 -4.88 -18.31
CA ARG A 116 10.42 -4.23 -18.77
C ARG A 116 9.73 -5.03 -19.85
N LEU A 117 8.54 -5.53 -19.54
CA LEU A 117 7.86 -6.56 -20.31
C LEU A 117 6.42 -6.15 -20.61
N ASP A 118 6.04 -6.13 -21.88
CA ASP A 118 4.65 -6.05 -22.32
C ASP A 118 3.97 -7.42 -22.19
N VAL A 119 2.75 -7.41 -21.65
CA VAL A 119 1.95 -8.62 -21.42
C VAL A 119 0.57 -8.41 -22.02
N GLU A 120 0.15 -9.32 -22.89
CA GLU A 120 -1.10 -9.17 -23.63
C GLU A 120 -2.36 -9.17 -22.74
N HIS A 121 -2.31 -9.83 -21.57
CA HIS A 121 -3.42 -9.97 -20.64
C HIS A 121 -2.95 -9.91 -19.18
N SER A 122 -3.70 -9.22 -18.31
CA SER A 122 -3.43 -9.22 -16.88
C SER A 122 -3.68 -10.59 -16.26
N GLY A 123 -2.92 -10.93 -15.22
CA GLY A 123 -3.09 -12.16 -14.47
C GLY A 123 -1.84 -12.62 -13.74
N VAL A 124 -1.96 -13.78 -13.09
CA VAL A 124 -0.85 -14.44 -12.41
C VAL A 124 0.08 -15.06 -13.46
N ALA A 125 1.34 -14.63 -13.44
CA ALA A 125 2.43 -15.19 -14.22
C ALA A 125 3.38 -15.98 -13.32
N THR A 126 4.08 -16.96 -13.87
CA THR A 126 5.20 -17.61 -13.17
C THR A 126 6.50 -16.96 -13.62
N LEU A 127 7.20 -16.30 -12.70
CA LEU A 127 8.54 -15.77 -12.87
C LEU A 127 9.55 -16.77 -12.31
N SER A 128 10.58 -17.11 -13.08
CA SER A 128 11.74 -17.85 -12.59
C SER A 128 13.00 -17.04 -12.85
N ILE A 129 13.82 -16.85 -11.82
CA ILE A 129 15.09 -16.13 -11.89
C ILE A 129 16.20 -17.16 -11.82
N ARG A 130 17.06 -17.19 -12.84
CA ARG A 130 18.24 -18.06 -12.89
C ARG A 130 19.41 -17.35 -12.24
N TYR A 131 20.02 -17.98 -11.24
CA TYR A 131 21.05 -17.34 -10.42
C TYR A 131 22.18 -18.30 -10.00
N ALA A 132 23.35 -17.74 -9.69
CA ALA A 132 24.47 -18.42 -9.04
C ALA A 132 24.92 -17.65 -7.79
N ASN A 133 25.17 -18.37 -6.70
CA ASN A 133 25.65 -17.80 -5.44
C ASN A 133 26.70 -18.73 -4.83
N GLY A 134 27.96 -18.58 -5.23
CA GLY A 134 29.07 -19.38 -4.69
C GLY A 134 29.56 -18.93 -3.32
N GLY A 135 28.83 -18.05 -2.62
CA GLY A 135 29.09 -17.67 -1.23
C GLY A 135 28.64 -18.74 -0.21
N ASP A 136 28.82 -18.45 1.07
CA ASP A 136 28.46 -19.34 2.18
C ASP A 136 27.11 -19.03 2.83
N ALA A 137 26.49 -17.90 2.47
CA ALA A 137 25.19 -17.45 2.95
C ALA A 137 24.22 -17.15 1.82
N ALA A 138 22.92 -17.22 2.12
CA ALA A 138 21.89 -16.82 1.18
C ALA A 138 21.93 -15.30 0.94
N ARG A 139 21.76 -14.89 -0.32
CA ARG A 139 21.61 -13.49 -0.69
C ARG A 139 20.12 -13.23 -0.91
N SER A 140 19.49 -12.52 0.01
CA SER A 140 18.07 -12.20 -0.10
C SER A 140 17.84 -10.96 -0.98
N ALA A 141 16.65 -10.86 -1.57
CA ALA A 141 16.28 -9.78 -2.47
C ALA A 141 14.80 -9.41 -2.35
N LEU A 142 14.47 -8.19 -2.76
CA LEU A 142 13.10 -7.71 -2.94
C LEU A 142 12.80 -7.65 -4.43
N LEU A 143 11.80 -8.39 -4.88
CA LEU A 143 11.25 -8.27 -6.23
C LEU A 143 10.00 -7.39 -6.17
N SER A 144 9.96 -6.31 -6.93
CA SER A 144 8.82 -5.40 -7.01
C SER A 144 8.28 -5.36 -8.44
N ILE A 145 6.96 -5.53 -8.60
CA ILE A 145 6.28 -5.36 -9.89
C ILE A 145 5.61 -4.00 -9.92
N ASN A 146 5.89 -3.22 -10.97
CA ASN A 146 5.39 -1.87 -11.18
C ASN A 146 5.66 -0.99 -9.96
N SER A 147 6.90 -0.97 -9.48
CA SER A 147 7.30 -0.31 -8.21
C SER A 147 6.56 -0.84 -6.96
N GLY A 148 6.17 -2.11 -6.97
CA GLY A 148 5.56 -2.84 -5.85
C GLY A 148 4.03 -2.88 -5.86
N VAL A 149 3.41 -2.20 -6.82
CA VAL A 149 1.97 -1.98 -6.94
C VAL A 149 1.22 -3.25 -7.27
N ASP A 150 1.85 -4.07 -8.10
CA ASP A 150 1.35 -5.39 -8.49
C ASP A 150 2.09 -6.50 -7.73
N GLY A 151 2.61 -6.13 -6.56
CA GLY A 151 3.19 -7.03 -5.58
C GLY A 151 4.66 -6.77 -5.36
N GLN A 152 5.04 -6.96 -4.09
CA GLN A 152 6.42 -7.10 -3.65
C GLN A 152 6.62 -8.51 -3.11
N TYR A 153 7.71 -9.15 -3.49
CA TYR A 153 7.98 -10.54 -3.19
C TYR A 153 9.38 -10.66 -2.59
N ALA A 154 9.47 -11.13 -1.36
CA ALA A 154 10.73 -11.50 -0.76
C ALA A 154 11.28 -12.76 -1.45
N LEU A 155 12.45 -12.62 -2.07
CA LEU A 155 13.18 -13.70 -2.70
C LEU A 155 14.39 -14.06 -1.86
N ASN A 156 14.77 -15.33 -1.93
CA ASN A 156 15.95 -15.81 -1.25
C ASN A 156 16.80 -16.62 -2.23
N PHE A 157 18.08 -16.27 -2.36
CA PHE A 157 19.04 -16.97 -3.20
C PHE A 157 20.05 -17.72 -2.31
N PRO A 158 19.75 -18.95 -1.85
CA PRO A 158 20.70 -19.80 -1.13
C PRO A 158 22.03 -20.01 -1.87
N ALA A 159 23.05 -20.46 -1.14
CA ALA A 159 24.32 -20.84 -1.75
C ALA A 159 24.11 -21.97 -2.78
N THR A 160 24.68 -21.79 -3.96
CA THR A 160 24.83 -22.83 -4.98
C THR A 160 26.07 -23.69 -4.69
N ALA A 161 26.27 -24.78 -5.43
CA ALA A 161 27.45 -25.63 -5.22
C ALA A 161 28.77 -24.91 -5.55
N GLY A 162 28.70 -23.83 -6.32
CA GLY A 162 29.77 -22.94 -6.71
C GLY A 162 29.26 -21.88 -7.68
N TRP A 163 30.13 -20.95 -8.08
CA TRP A 163 29.76 -19.85 -8.97
C TRP A 163 29.44 -20.30 -10.42
N ASN A 164 29.83 -21.51 -10.81
CA ASN A 164 29.46 -22.11 -12.10
C ASN A 164 28.16 -22.94 -12.03
N ASP A 165 27.55 -23.03 -10.85
CA ASP A 165 26.34 -23.83 -10.61
C ASP A 165 25.13 -22.92 -10.49
N TRP A 166 24.20 -23.06 -11.43
CA TRP A 166 23.04 -22.17 -11.58
C TRP A 166 21.76 -22.86 -11.11
N LEU A 167 20.99 -22.18 -10.28
CA LEU A 167 19.68 -22.62 -9.78
C LEU A 167 18.56 -21.68 -10.25
N LEU A 168 17.32 -22.11 -10.06
CA LEU A 168 16.13 -21.29 -10.31
C LEU A 168 15.47 -20.93 -8.98
N GLU A 169 15.13 -19.65 -8.82
CA GLU A 169 14.19 -19.19 -7.81
C GLU A 169 12.89 -18.80 -8.52
N THR A 170 11.78 -19.46 -8.16
CA THR A 170 10.51 -19.32 -8.86
C THR A 170 9.44 -18.71 -7.97
N ARG A 171 8.67 -17.76 -8.50
CA ARG A 171 7.51 -17.15 -7.86
C ARG A 171 6.35 -16.98 -8.82
N ASN A 172 5.14 -17.03 -8.27
CA ASN A 172 3.97 -16.49 -8.95
C ASN A 172 3.93 -14.99 -8.67
N ILE A 173 3.78 -14.21 -9.72
CA ILE A 173 3.71 -12.74 -9.66
C ILE A 173 2.46 -12.26 -10.40
N GLN A 174 1.90 -11.16 -9.99
CA GLN A 174 0.81 -10.51 -10.72
C GLN A 174 1.40 -9.58 -11.79
N LEU A 175 0.96 -9.73 -13.03
CA LEU A 175 1.28 -8.80 -14.13
C LEU A 175 0.00 -8.14 -14.64
N GLN A 176 0.10 -6.88 -15.05
CA GLN A 176 -0.96 -6.15 -15.73
C GLN A 176 -0.93 -6.40 -17.23
N GLN A 177 -2.07 -6.20 -17.88
CA GLN A 177 -2.10 -6.05 -19.33
C GLN A 177 -1.33 -4.78 -19.70
N GLY A 178 -0.49 -4.86 -20.73
CA GLY A 178 0.43 -3.78 -21.09
C GLY A 178 1.81 -3.99 -20.48
N VAL A 179 2.58 -2.92 -20.47
CA VAL A 179 3.97 -2.93 -20.00
C VAL A 179 4.04 -2.99 -18.47
N ASN A 180 4.89 -3.88 -17.97
CA ASN A 180 5.20 -4.07 -16.57
C ASN A 180 6.69 -3.84 -16.31
N ASP A 181 7.00 -3.09 -15.25
CA ASP A 181 8.34 -2.94 -14.70
C ASP A 181 8.57 -4.01 -13.64
N ILE A 182 9.62 -4.80 -13.80
CA ILE A 182 10.02 -5.85 -12.87
C ILE A 182 11.37 -5.45 -12.31
N THR A 183 11.43 -5.06 -11.04
CA THR A 183 12.68 -4.64 -10.39
C THR A 183 13.07 -5.62 -9.30
N LEU A 184 14.35 -6.02 -9.27
CA LEU A 184 14.93 -6.92 -8.29
C LEU A 184 16.06 -6.18 -7.57
N LEU A 185 15.92 -5.96 -6.26
CA LEU A 185 16.89 -5.24 -5.44
C LEU A 185 17.50 -6.12 -4.36
N ALA A 186 18.79 -6.00 -4.12
CA ALA A 186 19.45 -6.61 -2.98
C ALA A 186 18.92 -6.02 -1.66
N ASN A 187 18.53 -6.87 -0.72
CA ASN A 187 18.13 -6.43 0.62
C ASN A 187 19.19 -6.76 1.69
N THR A 188 20.37 -7.21 1.27
CA THR A 188 21.51 -7.49 2.15
C THR A 188 22.76 -6.73 1.70
N ALA A 189 23.66 -6.46 2.64
CA ALA A 189 24.94 -5.82 2.34
C ALA A 189 25.87 -6.68 1.45
N ALA A 190 25.53 -7.94 1.20
CA ALA A 190 26.27 -8.81 0.30
C ALA A 190 25.87 -8.63 -1.18
N GLY A 191 24.92 -7.75 -1.50
CA GLY A 191 24.40 -7.58 -2.87
C GLY A 191 23.51 -8.74 -3.34
N LEU A 192 23.17 -8.75 -4.63
CA LEU A 192 22.43 -9.87 -5.24
C LEU A 192 23.34 -11.08 -5.47
N ALA A 193 22.73 -12.26 -5.64
CA ALA A 193 23.38 -13.36 -6.35
C ALA A 193 23.70 -12.93 -7.80
N ASN A 194 24.61 -13.64 -8.48
CA ASN A 194 24.81 -13.43 -9.91
C ASN A 194 23.54 -13.85 -10.62
N ILE A 195 22.94 -12.94 -11.40
CA ILE A 195 21.66 -13.19 -12.08
C ILE A 195 21.94 -13.36 -13.56
N ASP A 196 21.54 -14.51 -14.09
CA ASP A 196 21.74 -14.87 -15.48
C ASP A 196 20.56 -14.42 -16.34
N SER A 197 19.35 -14.86 -15.99
CA SER A 197 18.18 -14.61 -16.82
C SER A 197 16.90 -14.63 -15.99
N ILE A 198 15.84 -14.06 -16.54
CA ILE A 198 14.47 -14.31 -16.07
C ILE A 198 13.68 -15.08 -17.10
N THR A 199 12.80 -15.95 -16.64
CA THR A 199 11.79 -16.62 -17.46
C THR A 199 10.42 -16.23 -16.95
N VAL A 200 9.58 -15.66 -17.80
CA VAL A 200 8.19 -15.30 -17.49
C VAL A 200 7.25 -16.18 -18.28
N LYS A 201 6.40 -16.92 -17.57
CA LYS A 201 5.32 -17.71 -18.16
C LYS A 201 3.99 -17.00 -18.01
N ALA A 202 3.53 -16.35 -19.08
CA ALA A 202 2.20 -15.73 -19.19
C ALA A 202 1.74 -15.73 -20.66
N ILE A 203 0.59 -15.11 -20.95
CA ILE A 203 0.07 -15.00 -22.32
C ILE A 203 0.69 -13.76 -22.98
N GLY A 204 1.36 -13.96 -24.12
CA GLY A 204 1.84 -12.86 -24.96
C GLY A 204 2.84 -11.93 -24.27
N VAL A 205 3.93 -12.50 -23.74
CA VAL A 205 4.99 -11.72 -23.06
C VAL A 205 6.11 -11.37 -24.04
N THR A 206 6.37 -10.08 -24.19
CA THR A 206 7.48 -9.54 -25.00
C THR A 206 8.23 -8.47 -24.23
N GLY A 207 9.55 -8.38 -24.42
CA GLY A 207 10.33 -7.30 -23.84
C GLY A 207 10.12 -5.99 -24.60
N VAL A 208 10.18 -4.86 -23.89
CA VAL A 208 10.09 -3.52 -24.49
C VAL A 208 11.36 -2.71 -24.25
N ASP A 209 11.54 -1.63 -25.01
CA ASP A 209 12.72 -0.79 -24.87
C ASP A 209 12.71 -0.09 -23.50
N CYS A 210 13.84 -0.14 -22.80
CA CYS A 210 14.00 0.42 -21.47
C CYS A 210 14.07 1.96 -21.47
N ALA A 211 14.31 2.56 -22.64
CA ALA A 211 14.20 4.00 -22.87
C ALA A 211 12.79 4.44 -23.30
N GLU A 212 11.86 3.50 -23.55
CA GLU A 212 10.46 3.84 -23.77
C GLU A 212 9.90 4.37 -22.45
N ALA A 213 9.26 5.53 -22.40
CA ALA A 213 8.58 6.02 -21.19
C ALA A 213 7.64 4.92 -20.65
N PRO A 214 7.48 4.71 -19.32
CA PRO A 214 6.39 3.92 -18.74
C PRO A 214 5.14 4.19 -19.56
N PRO A 215 4.35 3.18 -19.94
CA PRO A 215 3.18 3.46 -20.72
C PRO A 215 2.43 4.52 -19.93
N ALA A 216 2.31 5.68 -20.55
CA ALA A 216 1.28 6.58 -20.19
C ALA A 216 -0.01 5.74 -20.17
N SER A 217 -0.97 6.07 -19.30
CA SER A 217 -2.30 5.45 -19.28
C SER A 217 -2.75 5.12 -20.71
N PRO A 218 -3.63 4.14 -20.97
CA PRO A 218 -4.21 3.91 -22.30
C PRO A 218 -4.62 5.19 -23.09
N ASP A 219 -4.78 6.34 -22.41
CA ASP A 219 -5.03 7.69 -22.90
C ASP A 219 -3.81 8.65 -23.04
N GLY A 220 -2.57 8.28 -22.72
CA GLY A 220 -1.39 9.15 -22.79
C GLY A 220 -1.06 9.95 -21.53
N GLU A 221 -1.67 9.66 -20.37
CA GLU A 221 -1.48 10.42 -19.11
C GLU A 221 -0.46 9.78 -18.15
N THR A 222 0.46 10.59 -17.60
CA THR A 222 1.41 10.19 -16.56
C THR A 222 0.71 10.01 -15.21
N LEU A 223 1.00 8.91 -14.50
CA LEU A 223 0.54 8.71 -13.12
C LEU A 223 1.11 9.78 -12.17
N ALA A 224 0.40 10.02 -11.07
CA ALA A 224 0.81 10.94 -10.02
C ALA A 224 2.19 10.56 -9.44
N PHE A 225 2.41 9.26 -9.27
CA PHE A 225 3.65 8.60 -8.88
C PHE A 225 3.54 7.13 -9.28
N PRO A 226 4.65 6.37 -9.36
CA PRO A 226 4.62 4.93 -9.57
C PRO A 226 3.72 4.27 -8.51
N GLY A 227 2.61 3.68 -8.96
CA GLY A 227 1.63 3.05 -8.08
C GLY A 227 0.43 3.83 -7.63
N ALA A 228 0.28 5.05 -8.13
CA ALA A 228 -0.97 5.75 -8.03
C ALA A 228 -2.09 4.93 -8.69
N GLN A 229 -3.13 4.60 -7.92
CA GLN A 229 -4.29 3.84 -8.42
C GLN A 229 -5.61 4.59 -8.18
N GLY A 230 -6.70 4.04 -8.72
CA GLY A 230 -8.03 4.60 -8.53
C GLY A 230 -8.28 5.89 -9.33
N PHE A 231 -9.35 6.61 -8.98
CA PHE A 231 -9.82 7.73 -9.80
C PHE A 231 -8.88 8.95 -9.73
N GLY A 232 -8.18 9.16 -8.62
CA GLY A 232 -7.22 10.25 -8.43
C GLY A 232 -5.81 10.00 -9.00
N ARG A 233 -5.57 8.86 -9.67
CA ARG A 233 -4.22 8.41 -10.05
C ARG A 233 -3.45 9.31 -11.01
N PHE A 234 -4.12 10.24 -11.70
CA PHE A 234 -3.50 11.21 -12.62
C PHE A 234 -3.40 12.61 -12.02
N ALA A 235 -3.49 12.76 -10.70
CA ALA A 235 -3.20 14.02 -10.06
C ALA A 235 -1.77 14.47 -10.42
N VAL A 236 -1.63 15.67 -10.98
CA VAL A 236 -0.32 16.21 -11.40
C VAL A 236 0.49 16.73 -10.20
N GLY A 237 -0.19 17.11 -9.11
CA GLY A 237 0.47 17.71 -7.96
C GLY A 237 1.14 19.04 -8.32
N GLY A 238 2.34 19.25 -7.79
CA GLY A 238 3.17 20.44 -8.00
C GLY A 238 4.14 20.37 -9.18
N ARG A 239 4.09 19.34 -10.03
CA ARG A 239 5.00 19.18 -11.18
C ARG A 239 5.03 20.44 -12.06
N GLY A 240 6.24 20.91 -12.37
CA GLY A 240 6.47 22.17 -13.10
C GLY A 240 6.25 23.44 -12.25
N GLY A 241 6.04 23.29 -10.94
CA GLY A 241 5.87 24.37 -9.98
C GLY A 241 7.15 24.74 -9.23
N GLU A 242 6.98 25.35 -8.06
CA GLU A 242 8.06 25.76 -7.15
C GLU A 242 8.33 24.65 -6.11
N VAL A 243 9.60 24.30 -5.87
CA VAL A 243 9.97 23.47 -4.71
C VAL A 243 10.05 24.36 -3.47
N VAL A 244 9.36 23.97 -2.39
CA VAL A 244 9.29 24.75 -1.15
C VAL A 244 9.57 23.88 0.06
N HIS A 245 10.51 24.33 0.88
CA HIS A 245 10.97 23.60 2.06
C HIS A 245 10.20 24.01 3.31
N VAL A 246 9.74 23.01 4.06
CA VAL A 246 9.31 23.17 5.46
C VAL A 246 10.54 22.98 6.33
N THR A 247 11.02 24.06 6.92
CA THR A 247 12.28 24.12 7.69
C THR A 247 12.08 24.17 9.20
N ASN A 248 10.82 24.26 9.67
CA ASN A 248 10.51 24.31 11.08
C ASN A 248 9.10 23.78 11.41
N LEU A 249 8.91 23.36 12.65
CA LEU A 249 7.67 22.77 13.16
C LEU A 249 6.67 23.80 13.71
N ASN A 250 6.88 25.10 13.44
CA ASN A 250 5.96 26.14 13.91
C ASN A 250 4.63 26.06 13.15
N ASP A 251 3.54 26.47 13.79
CA ASP A 251 2.20 26.53 13.18
C ASP A 251 2.13 27.50 11.98
N SER A 252 2.92 28.57 12.02
CA SER A 252 2.85 29.65 11.03
C SER A 252 4.15 30.44 10.95
N GLY A 253 4.30 31.21 9.87
CA GLY A 253 5.45 32.05 9.59
C GLY A 253 6.39 31.41 8.56
N PRO A 254 7.43 32.14 8.12
CA PRO A 254 8.37 31.65 7.11
C PRO A 254 8.92 30.26 7.44
N GLY A 255 8.90 29.36 6.45
CA GLY A 255 9.42 27.99 6.57
C GLY A 255 8.51 27.01 7.33
N SER A 256 7.32 27.44 7.76
CA SER A 256 6.30 26.53 8.32
C SER A 256 5.51 25.82 7.21
N LEU A 257 4.89 24.69 7.55
CA LEU A 257 3.97 24.01 6.62
C LEU A 257 2.84 24.96 6.14
N ARG A 258 2.30 25.80 7.03
CA ARG A 258 1.23 26.74 6.68
C ARG A 258 1.66 27.75 5.63
N ASP A 259 2.91 28.18 5.69
CA ASP A 259 3.50 29.08 4.69
C ASP A 259 3.74 28.34 3.37
N ALA A 260 4.29 27.13 3.43
CA ALA A 260 4.55 26.29 2.25
C ALA A 260 3.28 26.01 1.44
N ILE A 261 2.18 25.64 2.12
CA ILE A 261 0.91 25.31 1.44
C ILE A 261 0.07 26.53 1.05
N SER A 262 0.50 27.75 1.37
CA SER A 262 -0.33 28.96 1.22
C SER A 262 -0.60 29.36 -0.24
N GLN A 263 0.24 28.89 -1.17
CA GLN A 263 0.15 29.17 -2.62
C GLN A 263 0.02 27.88 -3.44
N PRO A 264 -0.64 27.93 -4.61
CA PRO A 264 -0.72 26.79 -5.52
C PRO A 264 0.62 26.54 -6.26
N ASN A 265 0.69 25.46 -7.03
CA ASN A 265 1.82 25.09 -7.90
C ASN A 265 3.12 24.86 -7.12
N ARG A 266 3.07 23.99 -6.11
CA ARG A 266 4.20 23.74 -5.20
C ARG A 266 4.46 22.27 -4.94
N ILE A 267 5.74 21.89 -4.95
CA ILE A 267 6.23 20.64 -4.38
C ILE A 267 6.77 20.98 -3.00
N VAL A 268 6.06 20.54 -1.97
CA VAL A 268 6.40 20.79 -0.56
C VAL A 268 7.23 19.62 -0.04
N VAL A 269 8.49 19.90 0.28
CA VAL A 269 9.45 18.98 0.90
C VAL A 269 9.75 19.41 2.34
N PHE A 270 10.30 18.51 3.16
CA PHE A 270 10.50 18.72 4.59
C PHE A 270 11.96 18.51 5.00
N ASP A 271 12.56 19.55 5.59
CA ASP A 271 13.92 19.49 6.15
C ASP A 271 13.91 19.13 7.64
N VAL A 272 12.71 19.00 8.22
CA VAL A 272 12.50 18.67 9.63
C VAL A 272 11.45 17.55 9.75
N GLY A 273 11.66 16.68 10.74
CA GLY A 273 10.67 15.71 11.21
C GLY A 273 10.15 16.09 12.59
N GLY A 274 8.94 15.64 12.92
CA GLY A 274 8.31 15.88 14.23
C GLY A 274 6.84 16.27 14.14
N VAL A 275 6.36 16.92 15.21
CA VAL A 275 4.95 17.29 15.37
C VAL A 275 4.74 18.78 15.10
N ILE A 276 3.98 19.10 14.07
CA ILE A 276 3.49 20.45 13.79
C ILE A 276 2.17 20.65 14.55
N ASN A 277 2.22 21.46 15.60
CA ASN A 277 1.05 21.75 16.42
C ASN A 277 0.26 22.92 15.83
N ILE A 278 -0.85 22.64 15.16
CA ILE A 278 -1.68 23.64 14.52
C ILE A 278 -2.79 24.14 15.44
N LYS A 279 -3.00 25.46 15.47
CA LYS A 279 -4.09 26.07 16.26
C LYS A 279 -5.34 26.23 15.42
N GLU A 280 -5.16 26.60 14.16
CA GLU A 280 -6.22 26.83 13.20
C GLU A 280 -6.16 25.86 12.03
N ARG A 281 -7.32 25.64 11.42
CA ARG A 281 -7.52 24.75 10.28
C ARG A 281 -6.51 25.05 9.16
N LEU A 282 -5.76 24.05 8.67
CA LEU A 282 -4.89 24.22 7.50
C LEU A 282 -5.73 24.18 6.21
N VAL A 283 -5.41 25.01 5.23
CA VAL A 283 -6.15 25.09 3.96
C VAL A 283 -5.18 24.93 2.81
N PHE A 284 -5.23 23.77 2.15
CA PHE A 284 -4.40 23.42 1.02
C PHE A 284 -4.93 24.07 -0.27
N LYS A 285 -4.05 24.28 -1.25
CA LYS A 285 -4.35 24.90 -2.55
C LYS A 285 -4.22 23.88 -3.67
N HIS A 286 -4.58 24.28 -4.89
CA HIS A 286 -4.47 23.42 -6.06
C HIS A 286 -3.03 23.26 -6.54
N ASN A 287 -2.77 22.21 -7.31
CA ASN A 287 -1.48 21.87 -7.90
C ASN A 287 -0.38 21.78 -6.83
N GLN A 288 -0.59 20.94 -5.81
CA GLN A 288 0.35 20.75 -4.71
C GLN A 288 0.76 19.29 -4.60
N THR A 289 2.06 19.04 -4.47
CA THR A 289 2.60 17.77 -3.98
C THR A 289 3.07 17.99 -2.55
N ILE A 290 2.56 17.25 -1.58
CA ILE A 290 3.00 17.29 -0.19
C ILE A 290 3.73 15.98 0.10
N ALA A 291 5.06 16.02 0.05
CA ALA A 291 5.92 14.84 0.06
C ALA A 291 6.43 14.53 1.47
N GLY A 292 5.57 14.00 2.34
CA GLY A 292 5.91 13.70 3.74
C GLY A 292 7.08 12.74 3.92
N GLN A 293 7.34 11.88 2.93
CA GLN A 293 8.47 10.95 2.95
C GLN A 293 9.85 11.63 2.86
N THR A 294 9.90 12.92 2.49
CA THR A 294 11.16 13.70 2.50
C THR A 294 11.58 14.11 3.92
N ALA A 295 10.63 14.14 4.87
CA ALA A 295 10.93 14.53 6.24
C ALA A 295 11.93 13.55 6.89
N PRO A 296 13.01 14.06 7.50
CA PRO A 296 14.01 13.21 8.15
C PRO A 296 13.48 12.62 9.47
N GLY A 297 14.12 11.55 9.94
CA GLY A 297 13.71 10.86 11.16
C GLY A 297 12.41 10.09 10.96
N ASP A 298 11.48 10.19 11.91
CA ASP A 298 10.19 9.46 11.90
C ASP A 298 9.10 10.16 11.06
N GLY A 299 9.47 11.21 10.33
CA GLY A 299 8.58 11.96 9.44
C GLY A 299 7.73 13.02 10.16
N ILE A 300 6.55 13.35 9.60
CA ILE A 300 5.71 14.47 10.08
C ILE A 300 4.35 13.99 10.60
N SER A 301 3.97 14.52 11.78
CA SER A 301 2.57 14.59 12.22
C SER A 301 2.08 16.01 12.28
N ILE A 302 0.85 16.21 11.84
CA ILE A 302 0.08 17.44 12.05
C ILE A 302 -0.91 17.17 13.19
N TYR A 303 -0.81 17.93 14.29
CA TYR A 303 -1.67 17.77 15.46
C TYR A 303 -2.41 19.06 15.85
N GLY A 304 -3.70 18.96 16.20
CA GLY A 304 -4.39 19.98 16.99
C GLY A 304 -5.69 20.55 16.41
N ASN A 305 -5.83 20.66 15.08
CA ASN A 305 -7.06 21.11 14.41
C ASN A 305 -7.22 20.38 13.06
N GLY A 306 -8.31 20.64 12.34
CA GLY A 306 -8.59 19.97 11.06
C GLY A 306 -7.80 20.51 9.87
N THR A 307 -7.98 19.88 8.72
CA THR A 307 -7.41 20.30 7.44
C THR A 307 -8.48 20.38 6.33
N SER A 308 -8.23 21.24 5.34
CA SER A 308 -9.08 21.45 4.16
C SER A 308 -8.34 21.14 2.90
N PHE A 309 -8.98 20.36 2.06
CA PHE A 309 -8.69 20.28 0.64
C PHE A 309 -9.88 20.79 -0.20
N SER A 310 -10.91 21.37 0.43
CA SER A 310 -11.93 22.14 -0.29
C SER A 310 -11.29 23.28 -1.11
N GLY A 311 -11.42 23.20 -2.42
CA GLY A 311 -10.82 24.13 -3.39
C GLY A 311 -9.42 23.75 -3.84
N ALA A 312 -8.89 22.61 -3.37
CA ALA A 312 -7.72 21.99 -3.95
C ALA A 312 -8.13 21.13 -5.17
N SER A 313 -7.26 21.08 -6.16
CA SER A 313 -7.36 20.21 -7.33
C SER A 313 -5.95 19.80 -7.74
N ASN A 314 -5.78 18.66 -8.42
CA ASN A 314 -4.48 18.12 -8.81
C ASN A 314 -3.51 18.09 -7.62
N THR A 315 -3.87 17.36 -6.57
CA THR A 315 -3.12 17.38 -5.31
C THR A 315 -2.67 15.98 -4.95
N ILE A 316 -1.39 15.85 -4.58
CA ILE A 316 -0.76 14.62 -4.14
C ILE A 316 -0.34 14.81 -2.69
N VAL A 317 -0.71 13.88 -1.81
CA VAL A 317 -0.30 13.89 -0.39
C VAL A 317 0.20 12.50 -0.02
N ARG A 318 1.44 12.39 0.44
CA ARG A 318 2.03 11.08 0.77
C ARG A 318 2.73 11.07 2.12
N TYR A 319 2.63 9.96 2.86
CA TYR A 319 3.42 9.70 4.09
C TYR A 319 3.29 10.77 5.20
N ILE A 320 2.07 11.29 5.41
CA ILE A 320 1.76 12.28 6.45
C ILE A 320 0.69 11.76 7.40
N ARG A 321 0.83 12.10 8.67
CA ARG A 321 -0.15 11.80 9.70
C ARG A 321 -0.95 13.06 10.02
N PHE A 322 -2.25 13.00 9.78
CA PHE A 322 -3.21 14.06 10.13
C PHE A 322 -3.97 13.64 11.38
N ARG A 323 -3.75 14.36 12.49
CA ARG A 323 -4.36 14.04 13.77
C ARG A 323 -5.01 15.28 14.35
N MET A 324 -6.34 15.30 14.41
CA MET A 324 -7.01 16.49 14.93
C MET A 324 -6.94 16.51 16.47
N GLY A 325 -7.51 15.50 17.11
CA GLY A 325 -7.57 15.39 18.57
C GLY A 325 -8.67 16.26 19.20
N LYS A 326 -8.92 16.03 20.49
CA LYS A 326 -10.01 16.68 21.23
C LYS A 326 -9.86 18.19 21.35
N VAL A 327 -8.62 18.67 21.25
CA VAL A 327 -8.28 20.10 21.28
C VAL A 327 -8.75 20.85 20.02
N GLY A 328 -9.03 20.14 18.93
CA GLY A 328 -9.56 20.74 17.70
C GLY A 328 -11.01 21.21 17.83
N SER A 329 -11.46 21.96 16.83
CA SER A 329 -12.84 22.48 16.76
C SER A 329 -13.90 21.37 16.77
N SER A 330 -14.92 21.50 17.63
CA SER A 330 -16.02 20.53 17.69
C SER A 330 -16.82 20.49 16.39
N GLY A 331 -17.26 19.29 15.96
CA GLY A 331 -18.08 19.13 14.75
C GLY A 331 -17.32 19.48 13.47
N LYS A 332 -16.02 19.16 13.42
CA LYS A 332 -15.14 19.37 12.29
C LYS A 332 -14.28 18.14 12.05
N ASP A 333 -13.88 17.98 10.80
CA ASP A 333 -13.18 16.80 10.31
C ASP A 333 -11.66 16.95 10.42
N THR A 334 -10.97 15.82 10.51
CA THR A 334 -9.50 15.79 10.40
C THR A 334 -9.07 16.18 8.98
N VAL A 335 -9.71 15.61 7.95
CA VAL A 335 -9.53 15.98 6.54
C VAL A 335 -10.90 16.17 5.90
N SER A 336 -11.08 17.30 5.22
CA SER A 336 -12.34 17.66 4.54
C SER A 336 -12.15 18.09 3.10
N ILE A 337 -13.03 17.61 2.20
CA ILE A 337 -13.12 17.99 0.78
C ILE A 337 -14.56 18.35 0.46
N ALA A 338 -14.82 19.63 0.15
CA ALA A 338 -16.16 20.11 -0.20
C ALA A 338 -16.32 20.52 -1.68
N HIS A 339 -15.23 20.61 -2.41
CA HIS A 339 -15.17 20.81 -3.86
C HIS A 339 -13.71 20.67 -4.29
N GLY A 340 -13.48 20.22 -5.52
CA GLY A 340 -12.14 19.88 -6.00
C GLY A 340 -12.14 18.61 -6.84
N ASN A 341 -11.03 18.35 -7.52
CA ASN A 341 -10.86 17.16 -8.34
C ASN A 341 -9.41 16.74 -8.50
N ASN A 342 -9.19 15.47 -8.86
CA ASN A 342 -7.85 14.89 -9.08
C ASN A 342 -6.99 15.01 -7.82
N ILE A 343 -7.41 14.35 -6.74
CA ILE A 343 -6.71 14.38 -5.46
C ILE A 343 -6.37 12.95 -5.06
N ILE A 344 -5.12 12.71 -4.70
CA ILE A 344 -4.64 11.43 -4.23
C ILE A 344 -3.96 11.57 -2.87
N PHE A 345 -4.42 10.76 -1.93
CA PHE A 345 -3.78 10.52 -0.64
C PHE A 345 -3.23 9.09 -0.67
N ASP A 346 -1.96 8.94 -0.35
CA ASP A 346 -1.25 7.66 -0.36
C ASP A 346 -0.44 7.53 0.92
N HIS A 347 -0.54 6.40 1.62
CA HIS A 347 0.24 6.20 2.85
C HIS A 347 0.02 7.29 3.91
N VAL A 348 -1.23 7.73 4.12
CA VAL A 348 -1.56 8.72 5.16
C VAL A 348 -2.27 8.07 6.34
N SER A 349 -2.05 8.62 7.54
CA SER A 349 -2.76 8.19 8.76
C SER A 349 -3.67 9.31 9.24
N LEU A 350 -4.97 9.03 9.32
CA LEU A 350 -6.02 10.00 9.59
C LEU A 350 -6.75 9.63 10.87
N SER A 351 -6.69 10.47 11.89
CA SER A 351 -7.31 10.13 13.18
C SER A 351 -7.92 11.30 13.94
N TRP A 352 -8.78 10.92 14.88
CA TRP A 352 -9.31 11.76 15.96
C TRP A 352 -10.08 12.99 15.50
N GLY A 353 -10.78 12.88 14.37
CA GLY A 353 -11.73 13.89 13.93
C GLY A 353 -12.84 14.08 14.95
N ARG A 354 -13.36 15.30 15.05
CA ARG A 354 -14.50 15.62 15.94
C ARG A 354 -15.86 15.55 15.23
N ASP A 355 -15.84 15.09 13.99
CA ASP A 355 -16.98 14.69 13.15
C ASP A 355 -16.55 13.50 12.26
N GLY A 356 -15.86 13.73 11.13
CA GLY A 356 -15.22 12.69 10.32
C GLY A 356 -13.69 12.70 10.38
N ASN A 357 -13.06 11.54 10.14
CA ASN A 357 -11.62 11.51 9.89
C ASN A 357 -11.30 11.92 8.46
N PHE A 358 -12.04 11.38 7.48
CA PHE A 358 -11.88 11.72 6.06
C PHE A 358 -13.25 11.94 5.42
N ASP A 359 -13.65 13.20 5.24
CA ASP A 359 -14.96 13.56 4.71
C ASP A 359 -14.86 14.21 3.33
N VAL A 360 -15.52 13.58 2.35
CA VAL A 360 -15.73 14.07 0.99
C VAL A 360 -17.21 14.40 0.84
N ASN A 361 -17.56 15.67 1.00
CA ASN A 361 -18.95 16.09 1.08
C ASN A 361 -19.14 17.44 0.36
N PRO A 362 -19.76 17.45 -0.83
CA PRO A 362 -19.78 18.63 -1.67
C PRO A 362 -20.61 19.76 -1.07
N ASP A 363 -20.09 20.98 -1.19
CA ASP A 363 -20.89 22.19 -1.01
C ASP A 363 -22.06 22.19 -2.00
N SER A 364 -23.14 22.87 -1.63
CA SER A 364 -24.33 22.97 -2.49
C SER A 364 -23.98 23.45 -3.90
N GLY A 365 -24.33 22.64 -4.91
CA GLY A 365 -24.08 22.93 -6.31
C GLY A 365 -22.64 22.68 -6.79
N LYS A 366 -21.79 22.06 -5.97
CA LYS A 366 -20.45 21.63 -6.35
C LYS A 366 -20.40 20.12 -6.61
N VAL A 367 -19.42 19.72 -7.41
CA VAL A 367 -19.11 18.32 -7.73
C VAL A 367 -17.70 18.04 -7.25
N ILE A 368 -17.49 16.84 -6.72
CA ILE A 368 -16.18 16.29 -6.40
C ILE A 368 -15.99 15.08 -7.30
N SER A 369 -14.82 14.99 -7.94
CA SER A 369 -14.46 13.93 -8.88
C SER A 369 -13.00 13.52 -8.70
N ASN A 370 -12.66 12.31 -9.12
CA ASN A 370 -11.28 11.85 -9.17
C ASN A 370 -10.53 11.93 -7.85
N ILE A 371 -11.07 11.28 -6.82
CA ILE A 371 -10.44 11.19 -5.49
C ILE A 371 -9.90 9.77 -5.28
N THR A 372 -8.67 9.64 -4.80
CA THR A 372 -8.12 8.37 -4.31
C THR A 372 -7.62 8.55 -2.87
N LEU A 373 -7.95 7.59 -2.01
CA LEU A 373 -7.25 7.32 -0.76
C LEU A 373 -6.71 5.88 -0.86
N GLN A 374 -5.40 5.69 -0.91
CA GLN A 374 -4.79 4.37 -0.99
C GLN A 374 -3.81 4.13 0.16
N ASP A 375 -3.64 2.87 0.54
CA ASP A 375 -2.59 2.41 1.45
C ASP A 375 -2.60 3.20 2.78
N SER A 376 -3.77 3.58 3.28
CA SER A 376 -3.92 4.58 4.35
C SER A 376 -4.66 4.03 5.58
N ILE A 377 -4.50 4.69 6.73
CA ILE A 377 -5.23 4.37 7.97
C ILE A 377 -6.26 5.46 8.26
N ILE A 378 -7.49 5.07 8.58
CA ILE A 378 -8.60 5.93 8.99
C ILE A 378 -9.14 5.43 10.33
N ALA A 379 -8.76 6.11 11.42
CA ALA A 379 -8.86 5.53 12.75
C ALA A 379 -9.49 6.44 13.81
N GLN A 380 -10.20 5.83 14.75
CA GLN A 380 -10.55 6.46 16.03
C GLN A 380 -11.16 7.87 15.90
N GLY A 381 -12.15 8.07 15.04
CA GLY A 381 -12.95 9.30 15.09
C GLY A 381 -13.45 9.51 16.52
N LEU A 382 -13.41 10.73 17.06
CA LEU A 382 -13.70 10.94 18.48
C LEU A 382 -15.21 10.94 18.74
N GLN A 383 -15.61 10.26 19.81
CA GLN A 383 -16.98 10.33 20.33
C GLN A 383 -17.36 11.78 20.71
N THR A 384 -18.63 12.16 20.63
CA THR A 384 -19.83 11.32 20.41
C THR A 384 -20.23 11.11 18.96
N HIS A 385 -19.51 11.69 18.00
CA HIS A 385 -19.77 11.50 16.57
C HIS A 385 -18.53 10.90 15.91
N SER A 386 -18.14 9.70 16.39
CA SER A 386 -16.97 8.96 15.91
C SER A 386 -17.24 8.37 14.52
N THR A 387 -16.63 8.92 13.47
CA THR A 387 -16.86 8.42 12.11
C THR A 387 -15.59 8.29 11.27
N GLY A 388 -15.53 7.23 10.45
CA GLY A 388 -14.44 7.04 9.50
C GLY A 388 -14.50 8.09 8.38
N GLY A 389 -15.64 8.19 7.71
CA GLY A 389 -15.83 9.20 6.67
C GLY A 389 -17.12 9.10 5.87
N LEU A 390 -17.60 10.24 5.38
CA LEU A 390 -18.65 10.37 4.38
C LEU A 390 -18.01 10.52 2.98
N MET A 391 -18.37 9.65 2.05
CA MET A 391 -17.93 9.73 0.66
C MET A 391 -19.10 10.17 -0.21
N VAL A 392 -19.02 11.36 -0.81
CA VAL A 392 -20.04 11.91 -1.73
C VAL A 392 -19.31 12.48 -2.97
N ALA A 393 -18.60 11.60 -3.69
CA ALA A 393 -17.90 11.94 -4.93
C ALA A 393 -18.71 11.42 -6.12
N ASN A 394 -19.59 12.25 -6.67
CA ASN A 394 -20.41 11.85 -7.82
C ASN A 394 -19.58 11.67 -9.09
N GLY A 395 -18.38 12.26 -9.17
CA GLY A 395 -17.43 12.03 -10.25
C GLY A 395 -16.36 10.99 -9.91
N GLY A 396 -16.61 10.09 -8.96
CA GLY A 396 -15.73 8.96 -8.64
C GLY A 396 -14.79 9.22 -7.47
N ALA A 397 -14.78 8.27 -6.53
CA ALA A 397 -13.73 8.10 -5.53
C ALA A 397 -13.28 6.65 -5.45
N SER A 398 -12.01 6.43 -5.12
CA SER A 398 -11.42 5.12 -4.83
C SER A 398 -10.86 5.11 -3.41
N ILE A 399 -11.15 4.04 -2.67
CA ILE A 399 -10.46 3.70 -1.43
C ILE A 399 -9.87 2.30 -1.63
N ILE A 400 -8.55 2.20 -1.54
CA ILE A 400 -7.80 1.02 -1.95
C ILE A 400 -6.82 0.61 -0.84
N ARG A 401 -6.76 -0.68 -0.49
CA ARG A 401 -5.74 -1.24 0.44
C ARG A 401 -5.57 -0.44 1.74
N SER A 402 -6.67 0.10 2.24
CA SER A 402 -6.69 0.99 3.40
C SER A 402 -7.36 0.33 4.60
N LEU A 403 -7.00 0.78 5.79
CA LEU A 403 -7.55 0.34 7.07
C LEU A 403 -8.55 1.35 7.61
N TYR A 404 -9.79 0.91 7.85
CA TYR A 404 -10.69 1.58 8.77
C TYR A 404 -10.67 0.85 10.11
N ILE A 405 -10.41 1.58 11.20
CA ILE A 405 -10.28 0.95 12.53
C ILE A 405 -10.87 1.82 13.64
N ASP A 406 -11.57 1.20 14.59
CA ASP A 406 -11.99 1.81 15.86
C ASP A 406 -12.88 3.05 15.72
N ASN A 407 -13.64 3.12 14.63
CA ASN A 407 -14.63 4.14 14.40
C ASN A 407 -16.02 3.63 14.79
N HIS A 408 -16.87 4.48 15.34
CA HIS A 408 -18.22 4.06 15.70
C HIS A 408 -19.07 3.69 14.45
N THR A 409 -18.91 4.39 13.33
CA THR A 409 -19.70 4.17 12.11
C THR A 409 -19.07 4.82 10.87
N ARG A 410 -19.69 4.64 9.68
CA ARG A 410 -19.30 5.25 8.41
C ARG A 410 -17.87 4.87 8.01
N ASN A 411 -17.63 3.57 7.77
CA ASN A 411 -16.34 3.04 7.36
C ASN A 411 -16.37 2.43 5.94
N PRO A 412 -16.59 3.23 4.88
CA PRO A 412 -17.16 4.58 4.83
C PRO A 412 -18.70 4.57 4.85
N LYS A 413 -19.32 5.77 4.85
CA LYS A 413 -20.67 5.96 4.32
C LYS A 413 -20.59 6.37 2.86
N ALA A 414 -20.98 5.45 1.98
CA ALA A 414 -20.79 5.59 0.54
C ALA A 414 -22.02 6.21 -0.13
N ARG A 415 -21.83 7.41 -0.67
CA ARG A 415 -22.81 8.14 -1.50
C ARG A 415 -22.05 8.58 -2.78
N GLY A 416 -22.73 8.65 -3.91
CA GLY A 416 -22.10 8.90 -5.20
C GLY A 416 -21.50 7.63 -5.82
N VAL A 417 -20.31 7.75 -6.44
CA VAL A 417 -19.61 6.65 -7.13
C VAL A 417 -18.37 6.26 -6.32
N LEU A 418 -18.32 5.04 -5.77
CA LEU A 418 -17.22 4.60 -4.91
C LEU A 418 -16.65 3.23 -5.30
N GLN A 419 -15.36 3.19 -5.60
CA GLN A 419 -14.55 1.98 -5.67
C GLN A 419 -13.94 1.70 -4.28
N PHE A 420 -14.20 0.53 -3.73
CA PHE A 420 -13.73 0.09 -2.41
C PHE A 420 -13.07 -1.29 -2.57
N VAL A 421 -11.75 -1.31 -2.73
CA VAL A 421 -11.00 -2.50 -3.16
C VAL A 421 -9.87 -2.85 -2.18
N ASN A 422 -9.79 -4.13 -1.77
CA ASN A 422 -8.72 -4.68 -0.92
C ASN A 422 -8.56 -3.99 0.45
N ASN A 423 -9.62 -3.40 0.99
CA ASN A 423 -9.56 -2.71 2.28
C ASN A 423 -9.85 -3.66 3.44
N VAL A 424 -9.34 -3.28 4.61
CA VAL A 424 -9.71 -3.90 5.88
C VAL A 424 -10.57 -2.93 6.68
N VAL A 425 -11.70 -3.42 7.18
CA VAL A 425 -12.55 -2.69 8.11
C VAL A 425 -12.58 -3.47 9.41
N TYR A 426 -11.92 -2.94 10.43
CA TYR A 426 -11.75 -3.58 11.73
C TYR A 426 -12.50 -2.80 12.82
N HIS A 427 -13.19 -3.52 13.69
CA HIS A 427 -13.80 -2.98 14.90
C HIS A 427 -14.60 -1.66 14.71
N TRP A 428 -15.84 -1.79 14.25
CA TRP A 428 -16.82 -0.70 14.26
C TRP A 428 -17.85 -0.92 15.36
N ARG A 429 -18.58 0.11 15.80
CA ARG A 429 -19.71 -0.09 16.73
C ARG A 429 -21.04 -0.35 16.04
N VAL A 430 -21.42 0.49 15.08
CA VAL A 430 -22.78 0.54 14.52
C VAL A 430 -22.86 0.13 13.05
N ALA A 431 -21.82 0.38 12.26
CA ALA A 431 -21.73 -0.05 10.86
C ALA A 431 -20.28 -0.10 10.39
N GLY A 432 -19.92 -1.19 9.70
CA GLY A 432 -18.71 -1.24 8.88
C GLY A 432 -18.91 -0.30 7.70
N TYR A 433 -19.58 -0.76 6.66
CA TYR A 433 -19.89 0.01 5.47
C TYR A 433 -21.37 0.44 5.44
N ILE A 434 -21.66 1.68 5.03
CA ILE A 434 -23.03 2.15 4.80
C ILE A 434 -23.29 2.34 3.31
N LEU A 435 -24.26 1.60 2.79
CA LEU A 435 -24.68 1.55 1.38
C LEU A 435 -25.67 2.68 1.06
N GLY A 436 -25.19 3.92 1.01
CA GLY A 436 -26.03 5.09 0.69
C GLY A 436 -26.78 5.67 1.89
N ASP A 437 -28.04 6.01 1.67
CA ASP A 437 -28.95 6.58 2.66
C ASP A 437 -30.17 5.67 2.84
N SER A 438 -30.57 5.44 4.09
CA SER A 438 -31.77 4.64 4.42
C SER A 438 -33.09 5.29 4.00
N ALA A 439 -33.07 6.56 3.55
CA ALA A 439 -34.24 7.35 3.16
C ALA A 439 -34.03 8.08 1.82
N ALA A 440 -33.20 7.54 0.92
CA ALA A 440 -32.97 8.13 -0.39
C ALA A 440 -34.28 8.22 -1.20
N ASN A 441 -34.50 9.36 -1.85
CA ASN A 441 -35.67 9.58 -2.70
C ASN A 441 -35.57 8.73 -3.99
N SER A 442 -36.69 8.47 -4.66
CA SER A 442 -36.79 7.64 -5.87
C SER A 442 -35.98 8.14 -7.09
N GLY A 443 -35.35 9.31 -7.01
CA GLY A 443 -34.46 9.86 -8.05
C GLY A 443 -32.97 9.89 -7.65
N THR A 444 -32.62 9.40 -6.46
CA THR A 444 -31.23 9.28 -6.01
C THR A 444 -30.62 7.99 -6.57
N ARG A 445 -29.36 8.06 -7.00
CA ARG A 445 -28.58 6.91 -7.44
C ARG A 445 -27.18 6.96 -6.85
N TYR A 446 -26.70 5.82 -6.40
CA TYR A 446 -25.32 5.58 -5.97
C TYR A 446 -24.77 4.37 -6.71
N ASP A 447 -23.49 4.38 -7.01
CA ASP A 447 -22.79 3.28 -7.69
C ASP A 447 -21.60 2.85 -6.83
N GLY A 448 -21.45 1.54 -6.63
CA GLY A 448 -20.37 0.96 -5.85
C GLY A 448 -19.69 -0.21 -6.57
N ALA A 449 -18.38 -0.30 -6.42
CA ALA A 449 -17.58 -1.49 -6.70
C ALA A 449 -16.87 -1.91 -5.42
N MET A 450 -17.23 -3.06 -4.84
CA MET A 450 -16.69 -3.54 -3.56
C MET A 450 -16.00 -4.89 -3.75
N ILE A 451 -14.67 -4.93 -3.77
CA ILE A 451 -13.91 -6.11 -4.20
C ILE A 451 -12.79 -6.45 -3.19
N GLY A 452 -12.66 -7.71 -2.79
CA GLY A 452 -11.48 -8.18 -2.02
C GLY A 452 -11.34 -7.63 -0.61
N ASN A 453 -12.42 -7.11 0.01
CA ASN A 453 -12.33 -6.46 1.32
C ASN A 453 -12.53 -7.44 2.47
N TYR A 454 -11.89 -7.19 3.62
CA TYR A 454 -12.08 -7.98 4.84
C TYR A 454 -12.69 -7.14 5.98
N PHE A 455 -13.90 -7.51 6.41
CA PHE A 455 -14.58 -6.95 7.57
C PHE A 455 -14.32 -7.85 8.78
N ILE A 456 -13.81 -7.27 9.88
CA ILE A 456 -13.49 -8.02 11.11
C ILE A 456 -14.13 -7.30 12.30
N SER A 457 -15.03 -7.99 13.00
CA SER A 457 -15.67 -7.47 14.20
C SER A 457 -14.68 -7.38 15.35
N GLY A 458 -14.81 -6.34 16.18
CA GLY A 458 -14.06 -6.23 17.43
C GLY A 458 -14.97 -6.14 18.66
N PRO A 459 -14.41 -5.87 19.85
CA PRO A 459 -15.12 -5.95 21.12
C PRO A 459 -16.43 -5.17 21.16
N GLU A 460 -16.44 -3.91 20.71
CA GLU A 460 -17.63 -3.05 20.76
C GLU A 460 -18.55 -3.19 19.54
N THR A 461 -18.25 -4.11 18.61
CA THR A 461 -19.09 -4.33 17.43
C THR A 461 -20.46 -4.87 17.80
N SER A 462 -21.49 -4.07 17.51
CA SER A 462 -22.89 -4.38 17.79
C SER A 462 -23.80 -4.25 16.57
N GLY A 463 -23.33 -3.58 15.51
CA GLY A 463 -24.03 -3.42 14.24
C GLY A 463 -23.45 -4.28 13.13
N ALA A 464 -24.12 -4.28 11.98
CA ALA A 464 -23.75 -5.09 10.83
C ALA A 464 -22.51 -4.58 10.08
N ALA A 465 -21.78 -5.50 9.42
CA ALA A 465 -20.71 -5.17 8.48
C ALA A 465 -21.22 -4.29 7.33
N LEU A 466 -22.41 -4.58 6.80
CA LEU A 466 -23.06 -3.80 5.76
C LEU A 466 -24.39 -3.24 6.29
N LYS A 467 -24.63 -1.93 6.10
CA LYS A 467 -25.82 -1.26 6.63
C LYS A 467 -26.52 -0.38 5.60
N SER A 468 -27.83 -0.22 5.81
CA SER A 468 -28.75 0.60 5.01
C SER A 468 -28.82 0.23 3.52
N PRO A 469 -28.87 -1.08 3.15
CA PRO A 469 -29.02 -1.43 1.75
C PRO A 469 -30.34 -0.87 1.20
N SER A 470 -30.34 -0.46 -0.07
CA SER A 470 -31.50 0.12 -0.73
C SER A 470 -31.37 -0.04 -2.25
N ALA A 471 -32.50 -0.08 -2.94
CA ALA A 471 -32.54 -0.27 -4.39
C ALA A 471 -32.00 0.94 -5.19
N VAL A 472 -31.61 2.03 -4.52
CA VAL A 472 -30.92 3.15 -5.17
C VAL A 472 -29.40 2.95 -5.23
N TYR A 473 -28.87 1.97 -4.48
CA TYR A 473 -27.46 1.65 -4.44
C TYR A 473 -27.18 0.51 -5.41
N HIS A 474 -26.54 0.84 -6.53
CA HIS A 474 -26.16 -0.09 -7.59
C HIS A 474 -24.78 -0.64 -7.29
N LEU A 475 -24.68 -1.95 -7.06
CA LEU A 475 -23.45 -2.55 -6.54
C LEU A 475 -22.97 -3.70 -7.41
N TYR A 476 -21.70 -3.65 -7.77
CA TYR A 476 -20.89 -4.80 -8.14
C TYR A 476 -20.02 -5.19 -6.94
N ALA A 477 -20.13 -6.42 -6.45
CA ALA A 477 -19.33 -6.90 -5.33
C ALA A 477 -18.78 -8.30 -5.57
N GLN A 478 -17.52 -8.52 -5.16
CA GLN A 478 -16.82 -9.79 -5.32
C GLN A 478 -15.83 -10.00 -4.18
N ASP A 479 -15.72 -11.24 -3.71
CA ASP A 479 -14.68 -11.69 -2.77
C ASP A 479 -14.51 -10.83 -1.50
N ASN A 480 -15.62 -10.38 -0.91
CA ASN A 480 -15.60 -9.69 0.37
C ASN A 480 -15.88 -10.66 1.50
N TRP A 481 -15.06 -10.61 2.56
CA TRP A 481 -15.13 -11.52 3.69
C TRP A 481 -15.57 -10.82 4.95
N TYR A 482 -16.22 -11.56 5.85
CA TYR A 482 -16.67 -11.06 7.14
C TYR A 482 -16.41 -12.06 8.26
N ASP A 483 -15.66 -11.61 9.26
CA ASP A 483 -15.43 -12.28 10.53
C ASP A 483 -16.27 -11.63 11.65
N PRO A 484 -17.33 -12.30 12.14
CA PRO A 484 -18.28 -11.71 13.07
C PRO A 484 -18.02 -11.98 14.55
N ASP A 485 -17.16 -12.94 14.91
CA ASP A 485 -17.31 -13.66 16.17
C ASP A 485 -16.37 -13.21 17.31
N LYS A 486 -15.33 -12.42 16.97
CA LYS A 486 -14.42 -11.76 17.90
C LYS A 486 -13.58 -12.74 18.73
N ASN A 487 -13.34 -13.93 18.19
CA ASN A 487 -12.71 -15.04 18.91
C ASN A 487 -11.16 -14.96 18.95
N GLY A 488 -10.54 -13.99 18.27
CA GLY A 488 -9.09 -13.89 18.14
C GLY A 488 -8.50 -14.88 17.13
N GLN A 489 -9.27 -15.29 16.13
CA GLN A 489 -8.89 -16.13 15.00
C GLN A 489 -9.44 -15.49 13.72
N LEU A 490 -8.86 -15.84 12.57
CA LEU A 490 -9.32 -15.39 11.26
C LEU A 490 -10.03 -16.55 10.57
N ASP A 491 -11.30 -16.75 10.92
CA ASP A 491 -12.16 -17.81 10.38
C ASP A 491 -13.51 -17.28 9.86
N GLY A 492 -13.49 -16.02 9.41
CA GLY A 492 -14.58 -15.38 8.71
C GLY A 492 -15.08 -16.13 7.47
N ARG A 493 -16.16 -15.63 6.89
CA ARG A 493 -16.81 -16.22 5.71
C ARG A 493 -16.92 -15.23 4.56
N LEU A 494 -17.02 -15.76 3.35
CA LEU A 494 -17.42 -14.98 2.17
C LEU A 494 -18.82 -14.39 2.36
N LEU A 495 -18.98 -13.12 1.99
CA LEU A 495 -20.27 -12.42 1.90
C LEU A 495 -20.96 -12.77 0.57
N GLY A 496 -22.13 -13.38 0.64
CA GLY A 496 -22.96 -13.68 -0.52
C GLY A 496 -23.91 -12.53 -0.86
N GLN A 497 -24.52 -12.57 -2.06
CA GLN A 497 -25.47 -11.55 -2.51
C GLN A 497 -26.56 -11.19 -1.48
N GLY A 498 -27.05 -12.19 -0.71
CA GLY A 498 -28.06 -11.98 0.32
C GLY A 498 -27.60 -11.08 1.48
N ASP A 499 -26.29 -11.03 1.78
CA ASP A 499 -25.73 -10.18 2.83
C ASP A 499 -25.80 -8.69 2.47
N TYR A 500 -25.90 -8.36 1.18
CA TYR A 500 -26.02 -7.00 0.68
C TYR A 500 -27.47 -6.50 0.64
N GLY A 501 -28.43 -7.31 1.09
CA GLY A 501 -29.83 -6.93 1.23
C GLY A 501 -30.46 -6.45 -0.08
N SER A 502 -31.15 -5.31 -0.04
CA SER A 502 -31.98 -4.78 -1.13
C SER A 502 -31.25 -3.88 -2.13
N VAL A 503 -29.92 -3.98 -2.26
CA VAL A 503 -29.17 -3.25 -3.31
C VAL A 503 -29.62 -3.67 -4.71
N THR A 504 -29.41 -2.80 -5.69
CA THR A 504 -29.51 -3.21 -7.10
C THR A 504 -28.20 -3.89 -7.48
N TRP A 505 -28.24 -5.22 -7.49
CA TRP A 505 -27.08 -6.05 -7.81
C TRP A 505 -26.74 -6.01 -9.30
N HIS A 506 -25.44 -5.94 -9.61
CA HIS A 506 -24.91 -6.11 -10.96
C HIS A 506 -23.82 -7.17 -11.00
N THR A 507 -23.79 -7.94 -12.08
CA THR A 507 -22.74 -8.96 -12.33
C THR A 507 -21.49 -8.39 -12.99
N THR A 508 -21.55 -7.13 -13.44
CA THR A 508 -20.43 -6.32 -13.93
C THR A 508 -20.60 -4.90 -13.35
N PRO A 509 -19.55 -4.09 -13.25
CA PRO A 509 -19.69 -2.72 -12.79
C PRO A 509 -20.74 -1.92 -13.58
N SER A 510 -21.53 -1.11 -12.88
CA SER A 510 -22.63 -0.30 -13.44
C SER A 510 -22.19 1.04 -14.03
N THR A 511 -20.91 1.37 -13.84
CA THR A 511 -20.21 2.52 -14.38
C THR A 511 -18.73 2.14 -14.54
N ASP A 512 -17.96 2.97 -15.22
CA ASP A 512 -16.56 2.73 -15.46
C ASP A 512 -15.75 3.05 -14.20
N TYR A 513 -14.98 2.07 -13.73
CA TYR A 513 -14.04 2.23 -12.63
C TYR A 513 -12.62 2.04 -13.13
N PRO A 514 -11.65 2.77 -12.56
CA PRO A 514 -10.23 2.50 -12.74
C PRO A 514 -9.92 1.03 -12.44
N GLN A 515 -9.05 0.41 -13.23
CA GLN A 515 -8.65 -0.96 -12.96
C GLN A 515 -7.76 -1.01 -11.70
N VAL A 516 -8.10 -1.95 -10.82
CA VAL A 516 -7.36 -2.26 -9.58
C VAL A 516 -7.39 -3.76 -9.42
N SER A 517 -6.22 -4.38 -9.27
CA SER A 517 -6.10 -5.82 -9.03
C SER A 517 -6.78 -6.21 -7.73
N ALA A 518 -7.66 -7.21 -7.79
CA ALA A 518 -8.24 -7.79 -6.59
C ALA A 518 -7.21 -8.67 -5.89
N LEU A 519 -7.11 -8.54 -4.57
CA LEU A 519 -6.42 -9.47 -3.68
C LEU A 519 -7.48 -10.36 -3.01
N SER A 520 -7.07 -11.55 -2.55
CA SER A 520 -7.89 -12.27 -1.58
C SER A 520 -7.97 -11.49 -0.26
N ALA A 521 -9.00 -11.74 0.55
CA ALA A 521 -9.16 -11.05 1.84
C ALA A 521 -7.96 -11.25 2.79
N ALA A 522 -7.30 -12.41 2.74
CA ALA A 522 -6.09 -12.67 3.52
C ALA A 522 -4.90 -11.86 3.02
N GLU A 523 -4.65 -11.83 1.71
CA GLU A 523 -3.60 -11.02 1.10
C GLU A 523 -3.84 -9.52 1.32
N ALA A 524 -5.09 -9.07 1.25
CA ALA A 524 -5.47 -7.69 1.57
C ALA A 524 -5.17 -7.35 3.04
N LEU A 525 -5.43 -8.27 3.97
CA LEU A 525 -5.11 -8.08 5.38
C LEU A 525 -3.60 -8.00 5.62
N ASP A 526 -2.83 -8.92 5.06
CA ASP A 526 -1.37 -8.92 5.17
C ASP A 526 -0.77 -7.63 4.60
N TYR A 527 -1.23 -7.23 3.41
CA TYR A 527 -0.81 -5.98 2.79
C TYR A 527 -1.14 -4.76 3.66
N VAL A 528 -2.36 -4.68 4.20
CA VAL A 528 -2.77 -3.56 5.06
C VAL A 528 -1.94 -3.52 6.35
N ILE A 529 -1.67 -4.68 6.97
CA ILE A 529 -0.81 -4.78 8.16
C ILE A 529 0.59 -4.24 7.85
N GLU A 530 1.14 -4.52 6.67
CA GLU A 530 2.49 -4.11 6.31
C GLU A 530 2.57 -2.65 5.85
N HIS A 531 1.64 -2.22 4.99
CA HIS A 531 1.82 -1.00 4.21
C HIS A 531 0.87 0.15 4.61
N ALA A 532 -0.26 -0.09 5.27
CA ALA A 532 -1.22 0.99 5.50
C ALA A 532 -0.70 2.09 6.44
N GLY A 533 -1.07 3.34 6.14
CA GLY A 533 -0.75 4.53 6.92
C GLY A 533 0.59 5.13 6.52
N ALA A 534 1.17 5.99 7.36
CA ALA A 534 2.52 6.54 7.17
C ALA A 534 3.59 5.46 7.43
N SER A 535 3.58 4.40 6.62
CA SER A 535 4.27 3.13 6.87
C SER A 535 5.79 3.18 6.68
N LYS A 536 6.30 4.19 5.96
CA LYS A 536 7.75 4.47 5.91
C LYS A 536 8.37 4.53 7.32
N ALA A 537 7.63 5.07 8.29
CA ALA A 537 8.04 5.09 9.69
C ALA A 537 6.82 5.14 10.62
N ARG A 538 6.12 4.05 10.90
CA ARG A 538 4.94 4.12 11.80
C ARG A 538 5.30 4.62 13.19
N ASP A 539 4.51 5.56 13.70
CA ASP A 539 4.64 6.03 15.08
C ASP A 539 3.82 5.18 16.06
N GLU A 540 3.86 5.55 17.34
CA GLU A 540 3.23 4.79 18.42
C GLU A 540 1.71 4.63 18.26
N VAL A 541 1.02 5.60 17.62
CA VAL A 541 -0.42 5.52 17.37
C VAL A 541 -0.70 4.50 16.27
N ASP A 542 0.00 4.60 15.13
CA ASP A 542 -0.21 3.68 14.02
C ASP A 542 0.19 2.25 14.42
N GLN A 543 1.28 2.07 15.16
CA GLN A 543 1.69 0.78 15.71
C GLN A 543 0.64 0.20 16.67
N PHE A 544 0.06 1.03 17.55
CA PHE A 544 -1.02 0.62 18.43
C PHE A 544 -2.22 0.09 17.63
N LEU A 545 -2.65 0.81 16.61
CA LEU A 545 -3.78 0.42 15.76
C LEU A 545 -3.50 -0.90 14.99
N ILE A 546 -2.30 -1.07 14.46
CA ILE A 546 -1.91 -2.34 13.80
C ILE A 546 -1.88 -3.49 14.82
N SER A 547 -1.43 -3.25 16.05
CA SER A 547 -1.46 -4.27 17.10
C SER A 547 -2.89 -4.69 17.48
N GLU A 548 -3.85 -3.75 17.46
CA GLU A 548 -5.26 -4.07 17.67
C GLU A 548 -5.83 -4.87 16.49
N LEU A 549 -5.51 -4.49 15.24
CA LEU A 549 -5.90 -5.27 14.07
C LEU A 549 -5.38 -6.71 14.14
N GLN A 550 -4.13 -6.90 14.57
CA GLN A 550 -3.50 -8.22 14.74
C GLN A 550 -4.05 -9.04 15.92
N SER A 551 -4.93 -8.46 16.73
CA SER A 551 -5.67 -9.20 17.76
C SER A 551 -6.85 -10.01 17.19
N TRP A 552 -7.14 -9.84 15.90
CA TRP A 552 -8.14 -10.59 15.14
C TRP A 552 -9.52 -10.59 15.82
N GLY A 553 -9.94 -9.40 16.25
CA GLY A 553 -11.26 -9.14 16.81
C GLY A 553 -11.33 -9.16 18.34
N SER A 554 -10.23 -9.51 19.02
CA SER A 554 -10.20 -9.60 20.49
C SER A 554 -9.87 -8.28 21.21
N ALA A 555 -9.32 -7.27 20.51
CA ALA A 555 -9.03 -5.92 21.01
C ALA A 555 -9.61 -4.83 20.10
N GLY A 556 -9.63 -3.58 20.57
CA GLY A 556 -10.23 -2.43 19.88
C GLY A 556 -11.17 -1.63 20.80
N ALA A 557 -11.12 -0.31 20.71
CA ALA A 557 -12.00 0.60 21.44
C ALA A 557 -12.28 1.91 20.71
N THR A 558 -13.56 2.32 20.64
CA THR A 558 -13.89 3.70 20.28
C THR A 558 -13.53 4.64 21.43
N ILE A 559 -12.95 5.80 21.10
CA ILE A 559 -12.43 6.74 22.11
C ILE A 559 -13.12 8.11 22.04
N SER A 560 -13.07 8.85 23.14
CA SER A 560 -13.58 10.24 23.24
C SER A 560 -12.49 11.28 23.49
N ASP A 561 -11.26 10.81 23.68
CA ASP A 561 -10.07 11.60 23.99
C ASP A 561 -8.86 10.74 23.64
N GLU A 562 -8.01 11.22 22.75
CA GLU A 562 -6.79 10.54 22.31
C GLU A 562 -5.81 10.27 23.47
N ARG A 563 -5.91 11.02 24.58
CA ARG A 563 -5.06 10.84 25.76
C ARG A 563 -5.24 9.49 26.45
N VAL A 564 -6.33 8.76 26.18
CA VAL A 564 -6.55 7.42 26.75
C VAL A 564 -5.51 6.42 26.30
N LEU A 565 -4.83 6.67 25.17
CA LEU A 565 -3.71 5.84 24.70
C LEU A 565 -2.48 5.95 25.61
N GLY A 566 -2.41 6.93 26.51
CA GLY A 566 -1.32 7.08 27.48
C GLY A 566 0.03 7.46 26.85
N LEU A 567 0.03 7.90 25.58
CA LEU A 567 1.24 8.25 24.86
C LEU A 567 1.88 9.54 25.37
N ALA A 568 3.21 9.60 25.29
CA ALA A 568 3.94 10.83 25.51
C ALA A 568 3.51 11.90 24.48
N ASN A 569 3.44 13.16 24.88
CA ASN A 569 3.06 14.29 24.01
C ASN A 569 1.72 14.13 23.27
N VAL A 570 0.83 13.26 23.75
CA VAL A 570 -0.49 12.94 23.18
C VAL A 570 -0.43 12.17 21.86
N VAL A 571 0.48 12.52 20.95
CA VAL A 571 0.62 11.89 19.62
C VAL A 571 1.78 10.90 19.53
N GLY A 572 2.43 10.62 20.66
CA GLY A 572 3.65 9.83 20.72
C GLY A 572 4.92 10.65 20.49
N ASN A 573 6.05 9.96 20.50
CA ASN A 573 7.34 10.51 20.14
C ASN A 573 7.57 10.36 18.64
N ILE A 574 7.83 11.49 17.96
CA ILE A 574 8.23 11.51 16.56
C ILE A 574 9.60 12.16 16.52
N ALA A 575 10.64 11.33 16.42
CA ALA A 575 12.00 11.83 16.39
C ALA A 575 12.22 12.61 15.09
N GLY A 576 12.76 13.82 15.23
CA GLY A 576 13.32 14.52 14.07
C GLY A 576 14.59 13.81 13.61
N GLY A 577 15.02 14.12 12.39
CA GLY A 577 16.33 13.74 11.88
C GLY A 577 17.08 14.95 11.33
N LEU A 578 18.27 14.68 10.78
CA LEU A 578 19.04 15.67 10.05
C LEU A 578 18.62 15.60 8.57
N ALA A 579 18.28 16.75 7.99
CA ALA A 579 18.17 16.86 6.54
C ALA A 579 19.54 16.58 5.91
N LEU A 580 19.50 15.91 4.75
CA LEU A 580 20.68 15.75 3.92
C LEU A 580 21.08 17.11 3.33
N LEU A 581 22.35 17.24 2.94
CA LEU A 581 22.82 18.46 2.28
C LEU A 581 22.20 18.56 0.88
N ASP A 582 21.61 19.71 0.60
CA ASP A 582 21.04 20.13 -0.68
C ASP A 582 21.57 21.56 -0.91
N THR A 583 22.54 21.70 -1.81
CA THR A 583 23.34 22.92 -1.97
C THR A 583 22.57 24.02 -2.71
N ASP A 584 21.68 23.67 -3.63
CA ASP A 584 20.91 24.64 -4.42
C ASP A 584 19.44 24.77 -4.01
N ASN A 585 18.99 23.98 -3.02
CA ASN A 585 17.67 23.96 -2.40
C ASN A 585 16.56 23.62 -3.40
N ASP A 586 16.77 22.60 -4.20
CA ASP A 586 15.80 22.10 -5.18
C ASP A 586 15.03 20.86 -4.69
N GLY A 587 15.30 20.44 -3.45
CA GLY A 587 14.66 19.33 -2.77
C GLY A 587 15.34 17.99 -3.00
N MET A 588 16.40 17.91 -3.80
CA MET A 588 17.22 16.72 -4.04
C MET A 588 18.56 16.85 -3.29
N PRO A 589 19.00 15.85 -2.54
CA PRO A 589 20.31 15.89 -1.88
C PRO A 589 21.47 15.78 -2.87
N ASP A 590 22.57 16.50 -2.60
CA ASP A 590 23.77 16.56 -3.45
C ASP A 590 24.29 15.16 -3.83
N GLU A 591 24.29 14.23 -2.87
CA GLU A 591 24.76 12.85 -3.09
C GLU A 591 23.87 12.10 -4.09
N TRP A 592 22.54 12.25 -3.98
CA TRP A 592 21.58 11.60 -4.87
C TRP A 592 21.67 12.14 -6.31
N GLU A 593 21.89 13.44 -6.44
CA GLU A 593 22.08 14.12 -7.73
C GLU A 593 23.37 13.67 -8.42
N ILE A 594 24.50 13.66 -7.70
CA ILE A 594 25.80 13.22 -8.25
C ILE A 594 25.71 11.78 -8.76
N GLU A 595 25.06 10.89 -8.00
CA GLU A 595 24.84 9.49 -8.41
C GLU A 595 24.06 9.35 -9.72
N ARG A 596 23.21 10.33 -10.05
CA ARG A 596 22.36 10.34 -11.26
C ARG A 596 22.88 11.25 -12.37
N GLY A 597 24.07 11.82 -12.19
CA GLY A 597 24.69 12.72 -13.16
C GLY A 597 24.01 14.08 -13.27
N LEU A 598 23.25 14.49 -12.25
CA LEU A 598 22.69 15.83 -12.10
C LEU A 598 23.72 16.78 -11.47
N ASN A 599 23.40 18.07 -11.40
CA ASN A 599 24.33 19.10 -10.94
C ASN A 599 23.82 19.75 -9.65
N PRO A 600 24.43 19.47 -8.47
CA PRO A 600 23.99 20.00 -7.17
C PRO A 600 24.17 21.51 -6.96
N GLN A 601 24.37 22.27 -8.03
CA GLN A 601 24.46 23.72 -8.04
C GLN A 601 23.49 24.32 -9.07
N ASN A 602 22.55 23.53 -9.59
CA ASN A 602 21.59 23.90 -10.61
C ASN A 602 20.15 23.45 -10.27
N ALA A 603 19.51 24.17 -9.36
CA ALA A 603 18.12 23.92 -8.95
C ALA A 603 17.07 23.86 -10.07
N ALA A 604 17.40 24.26 -11.30
CA ALA A 604 16.49 24.14 -12.44
C ALA A 604 16.38 22.70 -12.97
N ASP A 605 17.35 21.82 -12.71
CA ASP A 605 17.28 20.43 -13.18
C ASP A 605 16.34 19.57 -12.33
N ALA A 606 15.97 19.94 -11.10
CA ALA A 606 14.83 19.35 -10.38
C ALA A 606 13.57 19.20 -11.24
N MET A 607 13.27 20.18 -12.10
CA MET A 607 12.06 20.22 -12.94
C MET A 607 12.28 19.66 -14.36
N VAL A 608 13.43 19.03 -14.63
CA VAL A 608 13.70 18.36 -15.90
C VAL A 608 13.27 16.90 -15.80
N ASP A 609 12.53 16.44 -16.79
CA ASP A 609 12.26 15.01 -17.02
C ASP A 609 13.42 14.44 -17.86
N SER A 610 14.48 14.00 -17.18
CA SER A 610 15.75 13.63 -17.82
C SER A 610 15.67 12.33 -18.61
N ASN A 611 14.80 11.42 -18.19
CA ASN A 611 14.60 10.09 -18.80
C ASN A 611 13.33 10.01 -19.66
N GLN A 612 12.59 11.12 -19.81
CA GLN A 612 11.36 11.26 -20.61
C GLN A 612 10.25 10.30 -20.18
N ASN A 613 10.20 9.94 -18.90
CA ASN A 613 9.25 8.97 -18.38
C ASN A 613 7.97 9.62 -17.83
N GLY A 614 7.89 10.95 -17.85
CA GLY A 614 6.77 11.77 -17.41
C GLY A 614 6.90 12.36 -16.01
N TRP A 615 7.90 11.92 -15.22
CA TRP A 615 8.22 12.48 -13.91
C TRP A 615 9.48 13.34 -14.00
N VAL A 616 9.48 14.46 -13.29
CA VAL A 616 10.68 15.31 -13.20
C VAL A 616 11.64 14.76 -12.13
N ASN A 617 12.92 15.13 -12.20
CA ASN A 617 13.97 14.61 -11.30
C ASN A 617 13.59 14.69 -9.80
N ILE A 618 12.95 15.77 -9.34
CA ILE A 618 12.52 15.86 -7.93
C ILE A 618 11.42 14.83 -7.57
N GLU A 619 10.51 14.52 -8.50
CA GLU A 619 9.52 13.47 -8.28
C GLU A 619 10.19 12.10 -8.22
N GLU A 620 11.22 11.87 -9.04
CA GLU A 620 12.01 10.63 -9.02
C GLU A 620 12.74 10.45 -7.69
N TYR A 621 13.34 11.51 -7.15
CA TYR A 621 13.91 11.49 -5.80
C TYR A 621 12.84 11.15 -4.75
N ILE A 622 11.72 11.88 -4.77
CA ILE A 622 10.59 11.68 -3.83
C ILE A 622 10.05 10.25 -3.88
N ASN A 623 10.05 9.61 -5.05
CA ASN A 623 9.59 8.24 -5.24
C ASN A 623 10.64 7.22 -4.78
N ALA A 624 11.92 7.43 -5.07
CA ALA A 624 13.02 6.55 -4.67
C ALA A 624 13.15 6.39 -3.15
N LEU A 625 12.64 7.35 -2.37
CA LEU A 625 12.65 7.32 -0.90
C LEU A 625 11.75 6.23 -0.27
N VAL A 626 10.91 5.57 -1.07
CA VAL A 626 9.86 4.64 -0.62
C VAL A 626 9.65 3.44 -1.56
N GLN A 627 10.61 3.20 -2.46
CA GLN A 627 10.58 2.07 -3.41
C GLN A 627 11.47 0.91 -2.95
#